data_AF-A0A0Q4EG79-F1
#
_entry.id   AF-A0A0Q4EG79-F1
#
_cell.length_a   1.000
_cell.length_b   1.000
_cell.length_c   1.000
_cell.angle_alpha   90.00
_cell.angle_beta   90.00
_cell.angle_gamma   90.00
#
_symmetry.space_group_name_H-M   'P 1'
#
loop_
_entity.id
_entity.type
_entity.pdbx_description
1 polymer ?
#
loop_
_entity_poly.entity_id
_entity_poly.type
_entity_poly.pdbx_seq_one_letter_code
_entity_poly.pdbx_strand_id
1 'polypeptide(L)'
;MRFAFVRRYSEAERANPAIAAAIAERLLAADRSQEALVTLDEADSAFRQGGYWPNWQRVRIEVLDALGRSSDAQEERWQAFERGLDAGYLRAHLKRLPDFDDIEAEERALGVVSRHPSVHQALAFLIDWPALDRAASLIMTRIDELDGNDYGLLTPAADALEQRHPLAATLVLRAMIDLSLDAAKYKRYGHAARHLQTCEHLARRIDNFAGHSTHANYVEDLKRRHPRKSGFWDA
;
A
#
# COMPACT_ATOMS: atom_id res chain seq x y z
N MET A 1 -14.83 -32.29 -26.92
CA MET A 1 -15.56 -32.08 -25.64
C MET A 1 -15.39 -30.64 -25.13
N ARG A 2 -15.72 -29.61 -25.96
CA ARG A 2 -15.35 -28.20 -25.69
C ARG A 2 -16.51 -27.17 -25.72
N PHE A 3 -17.74 -27.59 -26.04
CA PHE A 3 -18.90 -26.67 -26.15
C PHE A 3 -19.83 -26.62 -24.91
N ALA A 4 -19.55 -27.40 -23.86
CA ALA A 4 -20.51 -27.67 -22.78
C ALA A 4 -20.46 -26.71 -21.57
N PHE A 5 -19.44 -25.86 -21.43
CA PHE A 5 -19.26 -25.08 -20.19
C PHE A 5 -19.97 -23.71 -20.23
N VAL A 6 -19.89 -22.98 -21.34
CA VAL A 6 -20.56 -21.66 -21.50
C VAL A 6 -22.08 -21.78 -21.43
N ARG A 7 -22.63 -22.91 -21.91
CA ARG A 7 -24.08 -23.19 -21.95
C ARG A 7 -24.71 -23.50 -20.58
N ARG A 8 -23.90 -23.52 -19.52
CA ARG A 8 -24.31 -23.92 -18.17
C ARG A 8 -24.74 -22.76 -17.28
N TYR A 9 -24.48 -21.52 -17.72
CA TYR A 9 -24.79 -20.30 -16.98
C TYR A 9 -25.85 -19.49 -17.72
N SER A 10 -26.88 -19.06 -16.99
CA SER A 10 -27.89 -18.11 -17.46
C SER A 10 -27.24 -16.75 -17.82
N GLU A 11 -27.95 -15.91 -18.58
CA GLU A 11 -27.47 -14.55 -18.89
C GLU A 11 -27.24 -13.73 -17.62
N ALA A 12 -28.08 -13.90 -16.59
CA ALA A 12 -27.92 -13.25 -15.29
C ALA A 12 -26.66 -13.71 -14.53
N GLU A 13 -26.28 -14.99 -14.65
CA GLU A 13 -25.05 -15.50 -14.03
C GLU A 13 -23.79 -15.08 -14.80
N ARG A 14 -23.88 -14.86 -16.11
CA ARG A 14 -22.78 -14.33 -16.93
C ARG A 14 -22.48 -12.86 -16.65
N ALA A 15 -23.46 -12.10 -16.18
CA ALA A 15 -23.26 -10.72 -15.72
C ALA A 15 -22.46 -10.63 -14.39
N ASN A 16 -22.22 -11.75 -13.69
CA ASN A 16 -21.37 -11.77 -12.50
C ASN A 16 -19.88 -11.71 -12.90
N PRO A 17 -19.10 -10.72 -12.43
CA PRO A 17 -17.69 -10.57 -12.83
C PRO A 17 -16.81 -11.79 -12.54
N ALA A 18 -17.01 -12.49 -11.42
CA ALA A 18 -16.20 -13.67 -11.11
C ALA A 18 -16.47 -14.82 -12.09
N ILE A 19 -17.75 -15.03 -12.46
CA ILE A 19 -18.14 -16.05 -13.44
C ILE A 19 -17.64 -15.66 -14.84
N ALA A 20 -17.83 -14.40 -15.23
CA ALA A 20 -17.34 -13.87 -16.50
C ALA A 20 -15.82 -14.06 -16.65
N ALA A 21 -15.04 -13.75 -15.61
CA ALA A 21 -13.59 -13.96 -15.61
C ALA A 21 -13.22 -15.44 -15.80
N ALA A 22 -13.90 -16.35 -15.09
CA ALA A 22 -13.64 -17.79 -15.19
C ALA A 22 -14.04 -18.39 -16.56
N ILE A 23 -15.01 -17.79 -17.25
CA ILE A 23 -15.37 -18.14 -18.63
C ILE A 23 -14.33 -17.57 -19.59
N ALA A 24 -14.01 -16.28 -19.46
CA ALA A 24 -13.05 -15.59 -20.31
C ALA A 24 -11.66 -16.24 -20.27
N GLU A 25 -11.20 -16.69 -19.11
CA GLU A 25 -9.92 -17.39 -18.96
C GLU A 25 -9.90 -18.72 -19.75
N ARG A 26 -11.00 -19.47 -19.75
CA ARG A 26 -11.13 -20.69 -20.56
C ARG A 26 -11.20 -20.40 -22.06
N LEU A 27 -11.85 -19.30 -22.44
CA LEU A 27 -11.94 -18.86 -23.83
C LEU A 27 -10.56 -18.41 -24.33
N LEU A 28 -9.82 -17.66 -23.52
CA LEU A 28 -8.45 -17.24 -23.81
C LEU A 28 -7.52 -18.45 -23.99
N ALA A 29 -7.59 -19.45 -23.10
CA ALA A 29 -6.82 -20.69 -23.23
C ALA A 29 -7.17 -21.52 -24.49
N ALA A 30 -8.30 -21.23 -25.13
CA ALA A 30 -8.75 -21.83 -26.38
C ALA A 30 -8.50 -20.92 -27.60
N ASP A 31 -7.71 -19.85 -27.46
CA ASP A 31 -7.41 -18.85 -28.49
C ASP A 31 -8.65 -18.09 -29.01
N ARG A 32 -9.69 -17.99 -28.17
CA ARG A 32 -10.96 -17.30 -28.46
C ARG A 32 -11.01 -15.95 -27.76
N SER A 33 -9.95 -15.16 -27.93
CA SER A 33 -9.73 -13.89 -27.21
C SER A 33 -10.85 -12.86 -27.44
N GLN A 34 -11.43 -12.81 -28.65
CA GLN A 34 -12.53 -11.89 -28.94
C GLN A 34 -13.80 -12.25 -28.16
N GLU A 35 -14.12 -13.53 -28.02
CA GLU A 35 -15.27 -14.00 -27.25
C GLU A 35 -15.04 -13.85 -25.75
N ALA A 36 -13.79 -14.02 -25.30
CA ALA A 36 -13.40 -13.74 -23.93
C ALA A 36 -13.65 -12.27 -23.56
N LEU A 37 -13.29 -11.35 -24.46
CA LEU A 37 -13.52 -9.91 -24.24
C LEU A 37 -15.01 -9.57 -24.14
N VAL A 38 -15.84 -10.08 -25.08
CA VAL A 38 -17.29 -9.87 -25.04
C VAL A 38 -17.89 -10.35 -23.71
N THR A 39 -17.45 -11.52 -23.24
CA THR A 39 -17.90 -12.07 -21.96
C THR A 39 -17.54 -11.16 -20.78
N LEU A 40 -16.36 -10.54 -20.80
CA LEU A 40 -15.94 -9.61 -19.75
C LEU A 40 -16.70 -8.28 -19.83
N ASP A 41 -16.95 -7.77 -21.04
CA ASP A 41 -17.69 -6.52 -21.26
C ASP A 41 -19.14 -6.63 -20.79
N GLU A 42 -19.79 -7.80 -20.94
CA GLU A 42 -21.12 -8.08 -20.38
C GLU A 42 -21.17 -7.91 -18.84
N ALA A 43 -20.06 -8.13 -18.15
CA ALA A 43 -19.95 -8.00 -16.69
C ALA A 43 -19.26 -6.69 -16.23
N ASP A 44 -18.80 -5.83 -17.15
CA ASP A 44 -18.06 -4.61 -16.78
C ASP A 44 -18.92 -3.66 -15.93
N SER A 45 -20.20 -3.46 -16.27
CA SER A 45 -21.09 -2.61 -15.46
C SER A 45 -21.19 -3.10 -14.01
N ALA A 46 -21.35 -4.41 -13.79
CA ALA A 46 -21.40 -4.99 -12.45
C ALA A 46 -20.04 -4.89 -11.74
N PHE A 47 -18.95 -5.05 -12.48
CA PHE A 47 -17.60 -4.85 -11.96
C PHE A 47 -17.40 -3.39 -11.46
N ARG A 48 -17.82 -2.41 -12.26
CA ARG A 48 -17.67 -0.97 -11.96
C ARG A 48 -18.57 -0.49 -10.81
N GLN A 49 -19.67 -1.19 -10.53
CA GLN A 49 -20.51 -0.96 -9.36
C GLN A 49 -19.83 -1.36 -8.03
N GLY A 50 -18.66 -2.01 -8.10
CA GLY A 50 -17.85 -2.38 -6.95
C GLY A 50 -18.07 -3.82 -6.50
N GLY A 51 -17.40 -4.20 -5.41
CA GLY A 51 -17.34 -5.58 -4.93
C GLY A 51 -15.95 -6.20 -5.10
N TYR A 52 -15.79 -7.41 -4.55
CA TYR A 52 -14.54 -8.16 -4.64
C TYR A 52 -14.62 -9.19 -5.76
N TRP A 53 -13.96 -8.88 -6.88
CA TRP A 53 -13.96 -9.69 -8.09
C TRP A 53 -12.55 -10.18 -8.41
N PRO A 54 -12.05 -11.21 -7.69
CA PRO A 54 -10.71 -11.70 -7.92
C PRO A 54 -10.57 -12.19 -9.36
N ASN A 55 -9.42 -11.93 -9.97
CA ASN A 55 -9.06 -12.29 -11.35
C ASN A 55 -9.71 -11.48 -12.48
N TRP A 56 -10.82 -10.75 -12.30
CA TRP A 56 -11.47 -10.07 -13.43
C TRP A 56 -10.53 -9.06 -14.11
N GLN A 57 -9.84 -8.21 -13.35
CA GLN A 57 -8.81 -7.29 -13.89
C GLN A 57 -7.71 -8.04 -14.64
N ARG A 58 -7.13 -9.06 -13.99
CA ARG A 58 -6.01 -9.82 -14.53
C ARG A 58 -6.40 -10.44 -15.87
N VAL A 59 -7.54 -11.14 -15.91
CA VAL A 59 -8.02 -11.82 -17.13
C VAL A 59 -8.37 -10.81 -18.22
N ARG A 60 -8.97 -9.66 -17.88
CA ARG A 60 -9.23 -8.58 -18.85
C ARG A 60 -7.94 -8.05 -19.48
N ILE A 61 -6.91 -7.80 -18.68
CA ILE A 61 -5.60 -7.35 -19.16
C ILE A 61 -4.97 -8.40 -20.09
N GLU A 62 -5.01 -9.68 -19.70
CA GLU A 62 -4.48 -10.78 -20.53
C GLU A 62 -5.22 -10.92 -21.87
N VAL A 63 -6.55 -10.76 -21.86
CA VAL A 63 -7.37 -10.79 -23.08
C VAL A 63 -7.06 -9.59 -23.99
N LEU A 64 -6.90 -8.39 -23.42
CA LEU A 64 -6.53 -7.19 -24.20
C LEU A 64 -5.14 -7.33 -24.82
N ASP A 65 -4.16 -7.85 -24.06
CA ASP A 65 -2.82 -8.14 -24.58
C ASP A 65 -2.88 -9.16 -25.74
N ALA A 66 -3.66 -10.25 -25.60
CA ALA A 66 -3.80 -11.28 -26.63
C ALA A 66 -4.48 -10.77 -27.91
N LEU A 67 -5.34 -9.75 -27.81
CA LEU A 67 -5.95 -9.07 -28.95
C LEU A 67 -5.05 -7.97 -29.57
N GLY A 68 -3.84 -7.75 -29.03
CA GLY A 68 -2.96 -6.66 -29.46
C GLY A 68 -3.47 -5.26 -29.07
N ARG A 69 -4.45 -5.17 -28.16
CA ARG A 69 -5.00 -3.90 -27.65
C ARG A 69 -4.13 -3.35 -26.53
N SER A 70 -2.85 -3.10 -26.83
CA SER A 70 -1.83 -2.77 -25.83
C SER A 70 -2.12 -1.47 -25.05
N SER A 71 -2.69 -0.45 -25.71
CA SER A 71 -3.09 0.80 -25.04
C SER A 71 -4.12 0.55 -23.95
N ASP A 72 -5.18 -0.19 -24.28
CA ASP A 72 -6.26 -0.49 -23.33
C ASP A 72 -5.75 -1.38 -22.19
N ALA A 73 -4.86 -2.33 -22.49
CA ALA A 73 -4.23 -3.16 -21.48
C ALA A 73 -3.33 -2.34 -20.53
N GLN A 74 -2.68 -1.28 -21.02
CA GLN A 74 -1.91 -0.35 -20.17
C GLN A 74 -2.83 0.49 -19.29
N GLU A 75 -3.94 0.96 -19.83
CA GLU A 75 -4.92 1.73 -19.07
C GLU A 75 -5.53 0.88 -17.93
N GLU A 76 -5.90 -0.38 -18.19
CA GLU A 76 -6.42 -1.29 -17.17
C GLU A 76 -5.40 -1.57 -16.06
N ARG A 77 -4.10 -1.72 -16.39
CA ARG A 77 -3.04 -1.86 -15.38
C ARG A 77 -2.95 -0.61 -14.50
N TRP A 78 -2.97 0.56 -15.11
CA TRP A 78 -2.92 1.83 -14.37
C TRP A 78 -4.13 2.00 -13.45
N GLN A 79 -5.34 1.77 -13.95
CA GLN A 79 -6.56 1.84 -13.16
C GLN A 79 -6.61 0.80 -12.03
N ALA A 80 -6.01 -0.38 -12.22
CA ALA A 80 -5.90 -1.40 -11.19
C ALA A 80 -4.92 -0.96 -10.08
N PHE A 81 -3.78 -0.38 -10.45
CA PHE A 81 -2.86 0.26 -9.51
C PHE A 81 -3.55 1.38 -8.73
N GLU A 82 -4.19 2.35 -9.40
CA GLU A 82 -4.78 3.51 -8.71
C GLU A 82 -5.87 3.12 -7.69
N ARG A 83 -6.68 2.11 -8.01
CA ARG A 83 -7.76 1.67 -7.12
C ARG A 83 -7.29 0.87 -5.92
N GLY A 84 -6.21 0.10 -6.06
CA GLY A 84 -5.75 -0.84 -5.04
C GLY A 84 -4.41 -0.50 -4.40
N LEU A 85 -3.68 0.50 -4.92
CA LEU A 85 -2.25 0.68 -4.72
C LEU A 85 -1.47 -0.63 -4.90
N ASP A 86 -1.80 -1.41 -5.93
CA ASP A 86 -1.14 -2.69 -6.17
C ASP A 86 0.16 -2.49 -6.95
N ALA A 87 1.28 -2.71 -6.25
CA ALA A 87 2.63 -2.58 -6.81
C ALA A 87 2.89 -3.56 -7.97
N GLY A 88 2.23 -4.71 -8.01
CA GLY A 88 2.35 -5.67 -9.10
C GLY A 88 1.85 -5.09 -10.43
N TYR A 89 0.69 -4.40 -10.40
CA TYR A 89 0.16 -3.74 -11.60
C TYR A 89 1.02 -2.54 -12.02
N LEU A 90 1.56 -1.76 -11.07
CA LEU A 90 2.49 -0.68 -11.42
C LEU A 90 3.77 -1.22 -12.07
N ARG A 91 4.43 -2.24 -11.48
CA ARG A 91 5.62 -2.88 -12.09
C ARG A 91 5.31 -3.41 -13.49
N ALA A 92 4.13 -4.00 -13.68
CA ALA A 92 3.70 -4.52 -14.98
C ALA A 92 3.43 -3.41 -16.02
N HIS A 93 2.95 -2.25 -15.58
CA HIS A 93 2.76 -1.05 -16.40
C HIS A 93 4.11 -0.49 -16.84
N LEU A 94 4.97 -0.14 -15.87
CA LEU A 94 6.28 0.46 -16.11
C LEU A 94 7.16 -0.38 -17.04
N LYS A 95 7.22 -1.71 -16.84
CA LYS A 95 8.02 -2.63 -17.66
C LYS A 95 7.69 -2.61 -19.17
N ARG A 96 6.52 -2.11 -19.54
CA ARG A 96 6.02 -2.08 -20.93
C ARG A 96 6.05 -0.68 -21.53
N LEU A 97 6.50 0.32 -20.80
CA LEU A 97 6.76 1.64 -21.32
C LEU A 97 8.15 1.70 -21.96
N PRO A 98 8.37 2.61 -22.92
CA PRO A 98 9.72 2.99 -23.35
C PRO A 98 10.57 3.47 -22.16
N ASP A 99 11.88 3.22 -22.19
CA ASP A 99 12.85 3.50 -21.10
C ASP A 99 12.92 4.95 -20.59
N PHE A 100 12.31 5.92 -21.29
CA PHE A 100 12.25 7.32 -20.83
C PHE A 100 10.89 7.70 -20.23
N ASP A 101 9.84 6.93 -20.54
CA ASP A 101 8.47 7.19 -20.09
C ASP A 101 8.20 6.54 -18.73
N ASP A 102 8.99 5.53 -18.34
CA ASP A 102 8.83 4.79 -17.09
C ASP A 102 9.14 5.66 -15.86
N ILE A 103 10.17 6.52 -15.91
CA ILE A 103 10.52 7.46 -14.84
C ILE A 103 9.39 8.46 -14.60
N GLU A 104 8.84 9.05 -15.67
CA GLU A 104 7.73 10.00 -15.57
C GLU A 104 6.47 9.30 -15.02
N ALA A 105 6.18 8.10 -15.51
CA ALA A 105 5.04 7.31 -15.04
C ALA A 105 5.20 6.87 -13.57
N GLU A 106 6.40 6.51 -13.14
CA GLU A 106 6.71 6.18 -11.75
C GLU A 106 6.52 7.40 -10.84
N GLU A 107 7.06 8.55 -11.21
CA GLU A 107 6.88 9.79 -10.45
C GLU A 107 5.39 10.17 -10.33
N ARG A 108 4.62 10.03 -11.42
CA ARG A 108 3.16 10.19 -11.40
C ARG A 108 2.49 9.22 -10.42
N ALA A 109 2.90 7.95 -10.43
CA ALA A 109 2.35 6.92 -9.56
C ALA A 109 2.64 7.22 -8.08
N LEU A 110 3.87 7.59 -7.74
CA LEU A 110 4.25 7.99 -6.38
C LEU A 110 3.52 9.27 -5.94
N GLY A 111 3.18 10.16 -6.87
CA GLY A 111 2.30 11.30 -6.65
C GLY A 111 0.86 10.90 -6.30
N VAL A 112 0.32 9.82 -6.88
CA VAL A 112 -0.99 9.25 -6.49
C VAL A 112 -0.91 8.65 -5.10
N VAL A 113 0.10 7.82 -4.84
CA VAL A 113 0.31 7.16 -3.53
C VAL A 113 0.42 8.18 -2.39
N SER A 114 1.21 9.24 -2.59
CA SER A 114 1.44 10.27 -1.57
C SER A 114 0.18 11.03 -1.15
N ARG A 115 -0.82 11.10 -2.04
CA ARG A 115 -2.11 11.78 -1.82
C ARG A 115 -3.23 10.82 -1.41
N HIS A 116 -2.93 9.53 -1.27
CA HIS A 116 -3.94 8.54 -0.96
C HIS A 116 -4.58 8.81 0.42
N PRO A 117 -5.92 8.69 0.57
CA PRO A 117 -6.60 9.03 1.81
C PRO A 117 -6.12 8.23 3.02
N SER A 118 -5.83 6.94 2.85
CA SER A 118 -5.23 6.12 3.92
C SER A 118 -3.72 6.29 3.96
N VAL A 119 -3.22 6.95 5.02
CA VAL A 119 -1.78 7.09 5.27
C VAL A 119 -1.08 5.74 5.45
N HIS A 120 -1.76 4.75 6.04
CA HIS A 120 -1.19 3.41 6.27
C HIS A 120 -1.01 2.64 4.97
N GLN A 121 -1.99 2.70 4.05
CA GLN A 121 -1.85 2.07 2.74
C GLN A 121 -0.78 2.76 1.89
N ALA A 122 -0.72 4.09 1.93
CA ALA A 122 0.33 4.85 1.26
C ALA A 122 1.72 4.50 1.81
N LEU A 123 1.88 4.50 3.14
CA LEU A 123 3.15 4.15 3.78
C LEU A 123 3.55 2.71 3.46
N ALA A 124 2.64 1.75 3.58
CA ALA A 124 2.91 0.35 3.23
C ALA A 124 3.42 0.21 1.79
N PHE A 125 2.77 0.90 0.84
CA PHE A 125 3.21 0.93 -0.55
C PHE A 125 4.62 1.50 -0.68
N LEU A 126 4.89 2.67 -0.09
CA LEU A 126 6.17 3.37 -0.25
C LEU A 126 7.34 2.59 0.36
N ILE A 127 7.09 1.82 1.42
CA ILE A 127 8.08 0.91 2.02
C ILE A 127 8.33 -0.32 1.13
N ASP A 128 7.28 -0.94 0.55
CA ASP A 128 7.44 -2.06 -0.39
C ASP A 128 8.02 -1.64 -1.76
N TRP A 129 7.79 -0.40 -2.17
CA TRP A 129 8.33 0.24 -3.38
C TRP A 129 9.72 0.90 -3.19
N PRO A 130 10.42 0.58 -2.12
CA PRO A 130 11.46 1.43 -1.47
C PRO A 130 11.55 2.93 -1.83
N ALA A 131 10.42 3.65 -1.92
CA ALA A 131 10.39 5.10 -2.15
C ALA A 131 10.56 5.87 -0.83
N LEU A 132 11.71 5.68 -0.17
CA LEU A 132 11.95 6.12 1.22
C LEU A 132 11.87 7.65 1.41
N ASP A 133 12.32 8.43 0.44
CA ASP A 133 12.22 9.90 0.49
C ASP A 133 10.74 10.36 0.56
N ARG A 134 9.86 9.67 -0.19
CA ARG A 134 8.41 9.92 -0.16
C ARG A 134 7.77 9.40 1.13
N ALA A 135 8.18 8.24 1.61
CA ALA A 135 7.69 7.69 2.88
C ALA A 135 8.01 8.64 4.05
N ALA A 136 9.24 9.18 4.09
CA ALA A 136 9.66 10.15 5.09
C ALA A 136 8.82 11.44 5.02
N SER A 137 8.63 11.99 3.82
CA SER A 137 7.80 13.19 3.63
C SER A 137 6.33 12.97 4.02
N LEU A 138 5.78 11.78 3.73
CA LEU A 138 4.42 11.40 4.11
C LEU A 138 4.28 11.37 5.63
N ILE A 139 5.21 10.70 6.33
CA ILE A 139 5.22 10.61 7.80
C ILE A 139 5.31 12.00 8.42
N MET A 140 6.24 12.84 7.98
CA MET A 140 6.44 14.17 8.57
C MET A 140 5.22 15.08 8.39
N THR A 141 4.52 14.96 7.25
CA THR A 141 3.34 15.79 6.95
C THR A 141 2.07 15.27 7.65
N ARG A 142 1.93 13.94 7.81
CA ARG A 142 0.68 13.29 8.23
C ARG A 142 0.86 12.40 9.48
N ILE A 143 1.81 12.76 10.35
CA ILE A 143 2.15 11.96 11.54
C ILE A 143 0.94 11.71 12.45
N ASP A 144 0.06 12.70 12.60
CA ASP A 144 -1.12 12.63 13.46
C ASP A 144 -2.18 11.63 12.94
N GLU A 145 -2.05 11.18 11.69
CA GLU A 145 -2.94 10.16 11.10
C GLU A 145 -2.43 8.72 11.30
N LEU A 146 -1.19 8.53 11.77
CA LEU A 146 -0.64 7.20 12.04
C LEU A 146 -1.27 6.58 13.28
N ASP A 147 -1.77 5.35 13.14
CA ASP A 147 -2.18 4.51 14.25
C ASP A 147 -0.95 3.75 14.76
N GLY A 148 -0.44 4.17 15.91
CA GLY A 148 0.68 3.52 16.61
C GLY A 148 0.44 2.03 16.95
N ASN A 149 -0.75 1.47 16.68
CA ASN A 149 -1.09 0.09 16.98
C ASN A 149 -0.66 -0.85 15.86
N ASP A 150 -0.47 -0.33 14.65
CA ASP A 150 -0.08 -1.11 13.47
C ASP A 150 1.43 -1.42 13.48
N TYR A 151 1.86 -2.20 14.47
CA TYR A 151 3.26 -2.62 14.60
C TYR A 151 3.75 -3.42 13.39
N GLY A 152 2.84 -4.10 12.68
CA GLY A 152 3.15 -4.87 11.49
C GLY A 152 3.67 -3.99 10.34
N LEU A 153 3.14 -2.78 10.22
CA LEU A 153 3.62 -1.77 9.28
C LEU A 153 4.73 -0.88 9.88
N LEU A 154 4.52 -0.38 11.10
CA LEU A 154 5.36 0.68 11.65
C LEU A 154 6.76 0.20 12.05
N THR A 155 6.92 -1.06 12.48
CA THR A 155 8.24 -1.62 12.79
C THR A 155 9.13 -1.68 11.54
N PRO A 156 8.74 -2.37 10.45
CA PRO A 156 9.57 -2.41 9.25
C PRO A 156 9.73 -1.04 8.59
N ALA A 157 8.74 -0.14 8.71
CA ALA A 157 8.88 1.23 8.24
C ALA A 157 9.99 1.99 8.99
N ALA A 158 10.03 1.91 10.32
CA ALA A 158 11.08 2.54 11.12
C ALA A 158 12.46 1.99 10.76
N ASP A 159 12.60 0.67 10.65
CA ASP A 159 13.85 0.00 10.29
C ASP A 159 14.36 0.43 8.90
N ALA A 160 13.46 0.50 7.90
CA ALA A 160 13.80 0.91 6.54
C ALA A 160 14.25 2.39 6.47
N LEU A 161 13.67 3.25 7.32
CA LEU A 161 13.94 4.68 7.34
C LEU A 161 15.17 5.05 8.18
N GLU A 162 15.59 4.22 9.12
CA GLU A 162 16.58 4.56 10.15
C GLU A 162 17.88 5.12 9.59
N GLN A 163 18.40 4.53 8.50
CA GLN A 163 19.68 4.93 7.94
C GLN A 163 19.61 6.24 7.15
N ARG A 164 18.58 6.47 6.34
CA ARG A 164 18.52 7.64 5.43
C ARG A 164 17.64 8.77 5.96
N HIS A 165 16.66 8.46 6.80
CA HIS A 165 15.63 9.36 7.28
C HIS A 165 15.42 9.21 8.80
N PRO A 166 16.44 9.52 9.63
CA PRO A 166 16.39 9.28 11.08
C PRO A 166 15.25 10.01 11.79
N LEU A 167 14.84 11.20 11.29
CA LEU A 167 13.70 11.93 11.84
C LEU A 167 12.38 11.17 11.59
N ALA A 168 12.13 10.70 10.36
CA ALA A 168 10.93 9.96 10.05
C ALA A 168 10.85 8.64 10.83
N ALA A 169 11.96 7.90 10.94
CA ALA A 169 12.05 6.71 11.79
C ALA A 169 11.72 7.04 13.26
N THR A 170 12.26 8.13 13.79
CA THR A 170 11.96 8.62 15.15
C THR A 170 10.47 8.88 15.34
N LEU A 171 9.81 9.56 14.39
CA LEU A 171 8.38 9.86 14.49
C LEU A 171 7.51 8.59 14.51
N VAL A 172 7.84 7.60 13.67
CA VAL A 172 7.15 6.30 13.65
C VAL A 172 7.30 5.56 14.98
N LEU A 173 8.52 5.52 15.52
CA LEU A 173 8.79 4.91 16.82
C LEU A 173 8.01 5.62 17.95
N ARG A 174 7.96 6.96 17.92
CA ARG A 174 7.19 7.75 18.90
C ARG A 174 5.70 7.48 18.83
N ALA A 175 5.11 7.35 17.63
CA ALA A 175 3.70 6.96 17.50
C ALA A 175 3.40 5.62 18.20
N MET A 176 4.30 4.63 18.06
CA MET A 176 4.17 3.34 18.76
C MET A 176 4.37 3.44 20.28
N ILE A 177 5.27 4.33 20.74
CA ILE A 177 5.50 4.61 22.17
C ILE A 177 4.26 5.28 22.77
N ASP A 178 3.80 6.37 22.19
CA ASP A 178 2.68 7.18 22.68
C ASP A 178 1.43 6.31 22.80
N LEU A 179 1.07 5.54 21.77
CA LEU A 179 -0.05 4.62 21.88
C LEU A 179 0.11 3.63 23.03
N SER A 180 1.30 3.03 23.18
CA SER A 180 1.53 2.01 24.19
C SER A 180 1.33 2.57 25.60
N LEU A 181 1.76 3.81 25.84
CA LEU A 181 1.65 4.47 27.14
C LEU A 181 0.24 5.03 27.39
N ASP A 182 -0.35 5.70 26.41
CA ASP A 182 -1.69 6.29 26.48
C ASP A 182 -2.76 5.21 26.67
N ALA A 183 -2.69 4.13 25.90
CA ALA A 183 -3.61 3.00 26.02
C ALA A 183 -3.22 1.98 27.12
N ALA A 184 -2.23 2.33 27.97
CA ALA A 184 -1.75 1.52 29.09
C ALA A 184 -1.45 0.05 28.74
N LYS A 185 -0.88 -0.21 27.56
CA LYS A 185 -0.53 -1.55 27.07
C LYS A 185 0.71 -2.08 27.79
N TYR A 186 0.58 -2.44 29.06
CA TYR A 186 1.71 -2.84 29.94
C TYR A 186 2.62 -3.93 29.34
N LYS A 187 2.07 -4.89 28.59
CA LYS A 187 2.86 -5.94 27.89
C LYS A 187 3.80 -5.37 26.82
N ARG A 188 3.55 -4.16 26.33
CA ARG A 188 4.36 -3.46 25.31
C ARG A 188 5.37 -2.49 25.90
N TYR A 189 5.36 -2.23 27.22
CA TYR A 189 6.25 -1.21 27.80
C TYR A 189 7.74 -1.49 27.57
N GLY A 190 8.19 -2.75 27.67
CA GLY A 190 9.57 -3.09 27.33
C GLY A 190 9.92 -2.86 25.85
N HIS A 191 8.96 -2.98 24.93
CA HIS A 191 9.17 -2.62 23.53
C HIS A 191 9.23 -1.10 23.33
N ALA A 192 8.30 -0.37 23.94
CA ALA A 192 8.29 1.09 23.91
C ALA A 192 9.59 1.68 24.50
N ALA A 193 10.11 1.11 25.60
CA ALA A 193 11.37 1.55 26.21
C ALA A 193 12.56 1.36 25.24
N ARG A 194 12.63 0.21 24.55
CA ARG A 194 13.62 -0.02 23.49
C ARG A 194 13.46 0.96 22.33
N HIS A 195 12.23 1.24 21.89
CA HIS A 195 11.98 2.27 20.87
C HIS A 195 12.46 3.66 21.32
N LEU A 196 12.30 4.01 22.60
CA LEU A 196 12.81 5.28 23.14
C LEU A 196 14.35 5.34 23.11
N GLN A 197 15.04 4.24 23.44
CA GLN A 197 16.49 4.13 23.32
C GLN A 197 16.95 4.28 21.86
N THR A 198 16.26 3.66 20.91
CA THR A 198 16.51 3.86 19.47
C THR A 198 16.32 5.32 19.07
N CYS A 199 15.26 5.99 19.57
CA CYS A 199 15.05 7.41 19.33
C CYS A 199 16.18 8.29 19.88
N GLU A 200 16.79 7.92 21.02
CA GLU A 200 17.95 8.63 21.57
C GLU A 200 19.17 8.50 20.65
N HIS A 201 19.42 7.30 20.14
CA HIS A 201 20.50 7.07 19.18
C HIS A 201 20.29 7.88 17.89
N LEU A 202 19.08 7.84 17.33
CA LEU A 202 18.75 8.56 16.11
C LEU A 202 18.83 10.08 16.27
N ALA A 203 18.48 10.61 17.44
CA ALA A 203 18.56 12.04 17.72
C ALA A 203 19.95 12.63 17.52
N ARG A 204 21.01 11.83 17.69
CA ARG A 204 22.41 12.26 17.45
C ARG A 204 22.73 12.50 15.97
N ARG A 205 21.87 12.04 15.07
CA ARG A 205 21.99 12.13 13.60
C ARG A 205 20.94 13.07 13.00
N ILE A 206 20.16 13.77 13.83
CA ILE A 206 19.11 14.71 13.40
C ILE A 206 19.56 16.13 13.73
N ASP A 207 19.97 16.87 12.71
CA ASP A 207 20.36 18.28 12.87
C ASP A 207 19.15 19.22 12.97
N ASN A 208 18.05 18.85 12.31
CA ASN A 208 16.82 19.65 12.28
C ASN A 208 15.60 18.74 12.45
N PHE A 209 14.79 19.02 13.48
CA PHE A 209 13.55 18.30 13.76
C PHE A 209 12.35 18.82 12.95
N ALA A 210 12.54 19.78 12.05
CA ALA A 210 11.53 20.26 11.10
C ALA A 210 10.18 20.66 11.72
N GLY A 211 10.21 21.30 12.90
CA GLY A 211 9.02 21.72 13.64
C GLY A 211 8.46 20.66 14.60
N HIS A 212 8.96 19.42 14.57
CA HIS A 212 8.64 18.40 15.56
C HIS A 212 9.48 18.56 16.84
N SER A 213 9.01 17.95 17.94
CA SER A 213 9.71 17.99 19.23
C SER A 213 11.09 17.35 19.15
N THR A 214 12.10 18.01 19.72
CA THR A 214 13.43 17.42 19.94
C THR A 214 13.32 16.19 20.85
N HIS A 215 14.36 15.34 20.87
CA HIS A 215 14.37 14.18 21.76
C HIS A 215 14.25 14.55 23.24
N ALA A 216 14.99 15.56 23.70
CA ALA A 216 14.91 16.04 25.08
C ALA A 216 13.48 16.49 25.44
N ASN A 217 12.87 17.34 24.62
CA ASN A 217 11.51 17.85 24.88
C ASN A 217 10.47 16.72 24.88
N TYR A 218 10.62 15.74 23.98
CA TYR A 218 9.74 14.57 23.93
C TYR A 218 9.84 13.72 25.21
N VAL A 219 11.05 13.48 25.71
CA VAL A 219 11.26 12.73 26.96
C VAL A 219 10.70 13.47 28.17
N GLU A 220 10.89 14.78 28.24
CA GLU A 220 10.31 15.60 29.32
C GLU A 220 8.78 15.55 29.32
N ASP A 221 8.16 15.65 28.14
CA ASP A 221 6.72 15.52 27.98
C ASP A 221 6.21 14.13 28.39
N LEU A 222 6.90 13.06 27.96
CA LEU A 222 6.58 11.69 28.38
C LEU A 222 6.64 11.53 29.91
N LYS A 223 7.68 12.05 30.56
CA LYS A 223 7.82 12.00 32.03
C LYS A 223 6.67 12.73 32.72
N ARG A 224 6.21 13.85 32.17
CA ARG A 224 5.09 14.63 32.68
C ARG A 224 3.75 13.91 32.51
N ARG A 225 3.49 13.31 31.34
CA ARG A 225 2.23 12.59 31.05
C ARG A 225 2.14 11.23 31.73
N HIS A 226 3.28 10.54 31.86
CA HIS A 226 3.34 9.13 32.27
C HIS A 226 4.31 8.86 33.43
N PRO A 227 4.31 9.64 34.53
CA PRO A 227 5.33 9.53 35.58
C PRO A 227 5.30 8.19 36.33
N ARG A 228 4.15 7.50 36.35
CA ARG A 228 3.94 6.26 37.12
C ARG A 228 4.08 4.97 36.31
N LYS A 229 4.47 5.06 35.03
CA LYS A 229 4.64 3.88 34.17
C LYS A 229 6.01 3.24 34.42
N SER A 230 6.26 2.76 35.65
CA SER A 230 7.55 2.19 36.06
C SER A 230 8.04 1.07 35.14
N GLY A 231 7.13 0.16 34.72
CA GLY A 231 7.48 -0.90 33.77
C GLY A 231 7.92 -0.44 32.37
N PHE A 232 7.82 0.85 32.06
CA PHE A 232 8.43 1.49 30.88
C PHE A 232 9.74 2.21 31.25
N TRP A 233 9.75 2.96 32.35
CA TRP A 233 10.94 3.73 32.77
C TRP A 233 12.09 2.88 33.31
N ASP A 234 11.78 1.72 33.90
CA ASP A 234 12.73 0.81 34.54
C ASP A 234 13.09 -0.39 33.64
N ALA A 235 12.65 -0.38 32.37
CA ALA A 235 12.73 -1.53 31.46
C ALA A 235 14.07 -1.65 30.71
#